data_AF-A0A117LYS0-F1
#
_entry.id   AF-A0A117LYS0-F1
#
_cell.length_a   1.000
_cell.length_b   1.000
_cell.length_c   1.000
_cell.angle_alpha   90.00
_cell.angle_beta   90.00
_cell.angle_gamma   90.00
#
_symmetry.space_group_name_H-M   'P 1'
#
loop_
_entity.id
_entity.type
_entity.pdbx_description
1 polymer ?
#
loop_
_entity_poly.entity_id
_entity_poly.type
_entity_poly.pdbx_seq_one_letter_code
_entity_poly.pdbx_strand_id
1 'polypeptide(L)'
;MPSYRSLTQAEILALQQNGCSSTNWDAVRVKEGFLPDHVKHAQFSGQIELGLFEKEFALAGGLIKHAGINHAVLHNCTVGDNVVIENVQNYIANYTIGNDCFIQNVDVIMVDGVTRFGNGVEVCVLNETGGREVHINDKLSAHFAYIYSLYRHRPVLIEKMKAIIDFYCDKH
;
A
#
# COMPACT_ATOMS: atom_id res chain seq x y z
N MET A 1 6.42 -0.44 -15.43
CA MET A 1 5.79 -1.11 -14.28
C MET A 1 6.63 -2.32 -13.94
N PRO A 2 6.90 -2.62 -12.66
CA PRO A 2 7.55 -3.88 -12.31
C PRO A 2 6.70 -5.04 -12.86
N SER A 3 7.34 -5.97 -13.55
CA SER A 3 6.65 -7.10 -14.15
C SER A 3 6.43 -8.15 -13.07
N TYR A 4 5.17 -8.40 -12.73
CA TYR A 4 4.77 -9.51 -11.87
C TYR A 4 4.56 -10.76 -12.72
N ARG A 5 5.09 -11.89 -12.27
CA ARG A 5 4.91 -13.21 -12.89
C ARG A 5 4.18 -14.16 -11.95
N SER A 6 3.62 -15.24 -12.48
CA SER A 6 3.12 -16.33 -11.65
C SER A 6 4.26 -17.01 -10.90
N LEU A 7 3.94 -17.60 -9.75
CA LEU A 7 4.86 -18.47 -9.03
C LEU A 7 5.23 -19.70 -9.89
N THR A 8 6.47 -20.12 -9.77
CA THR A 8 6.93 -21.42 -10.28
C THR A 8 6.52 -22.53 -9.33
N GLN A 9 6.47 -23.77 -9.83
CA GLN A 9 6.15 -24.94 -8.99
C GLN A 9 7.13 -25.10 -7.81
N ALA A 10 8.41 -24.76 -8.02
CA ALA A 10 9.43 -24.83 -6.98
C ALA A 10 9.17 -23.80 -5.86
N GLU A 11 8.80 -22.57 -6.22
CA GLU A 11 8.47 -21.53 -5.25
C GLU A 11 7.19 -21.87 -4.47
N ILE A 12 6.17 -22.44 -5.13
CA ILE A 12 4.95 -22.91 -4.45
C ILE A 12 5.30 -23.96 -3.40
N LEU A 13 6.12 -24.96 -3.76
CA LEU A 13 6.53 -26.00 -2.83
C LEU A 13 7.34 -25.43 -1.65
N ALA A 14 8.24 -24.49 -1.91
CA ALA A 14 9.00 -23.82 -0.85
C ALA A 14 8.10 -23.01 0.10
N LEU A 15 7.12 -22.27 -0.44
CA LEU A 15 6.12 -21.56 0.37
C LEU A 15 5.30 -22.53 1.23
N GLN A 16 4.85 -23.65 0.67
CA GLN A 16 4.13 -24.69 1.42
C GLN A 16 4.99 -25.28 2.56
N GLN A 17 6.28 -25.52 2.30
CA GLN A 17 7.22 -26.00 3.33
C GLN A 17 7.45 -24.95 4.43
N ASN A 18 7.41 -23.67 4.09
CA ASN A 18 7.45 -22.57 5.05
C ASN A 18 6.14 -22.38 5.84
N GLY A 19 5.17 -23.29 5.69
CA GLY A 19 3.89 -23.26 6.37
C GLY A 19 2.90 -22.28 5.75
N CYS A 20 3.13 -21.84 4.51
CA CYS A 20 2.19 -20.99 3.79
C CYS A 20 1.12 -21.80 3.08
N SER A 21 -0.05 -21.19 2.90
CA SER A 21 -1.16 -21.75 2.14
C SER A 21 -1.79 -20.69 1.24
N SER A 22 -2.45 -21.13 0.18
CA SER A 22 -3.24 -20.25 -0.68
C SER A 22 -4.53 -20.92 -1.10
N THR A 23 -5.61 -20.15 -1.20
CA THR A 23 -6.87 -20.63 -1.81
C THR A 23 -6.71 -20.88 -3.32
N ASN A 24 -5.82 -20.15 -3.98
CA ASN A 24 -5.49 -20.31 -5.39
C ASN A 24 -4.09 -19.73 -5.67
N TRP A 25 -3.11 -20.60 -5.93
CA TRP A 25 -1.74 -20.16 -6.24
C TRP A 25 -1.62 -19.41 -7.57
N ASP A 26 -2.53 -19.64 -8.52
CA ASP A 26 -2.54 -18.93 -9.81
C ASP A 26 -2.87 -17.44 -9.65
N ALA A 27 -3.54 -17.07 -8.55
CA ALA A 27 -3.86 -15.69 -8.20
C ALA A 27 -2.75 -15.00 -7.37
N VAL A 28 -1.67 -15.72 -7.05
CA VAL A 28 -0.49 -15.18 -6.38
C VAL A 28 0.59 -14.89 -7.41
N ARG A 29 0.95 -13.61 -7.55
CA ARG A 29 1.98 -13.14 -8.46
C ARG A 29 3.15 -12.56 -7.67
N VAL A 30 4.34 -12.74 -8.20
CA VAL A 30 5.58 -12.29 -7.56
C VAL A 30 6.42 -11.50 -8.55
N LYS A 31 7.20 -10.56 -8.02
CA LYS A 31 8.16 -9.79 -8.82
C LYS A 31 9.33 -10.68 -9.26
N GLU A 32 9.94 -10.34 -10.40
CA GLU A 32 11.12 -11.07 -10.89
C GLU A 32 12.27 -11.03 -9.86
N GLY A 33 12.88 -12.20 -9.59
CA GLY A 33 13.89 -12.36 -8.53
C GLY A 33 13.34 -12.73 -7.14
N PHE A 34 12.03 -12.98 -7.01
CA PHE A 34 11.41 -13.38 -5.74
C PHE A 34 12.05 -14.63 -5.13
N LEU A 35 12.29 -14.58 -3.82
CA LEU A 35 12.76 -15.69 -3.01
C LEU A 35 11.72 -16.00 -1.90
N PRO A 36 11.25 -17.25 -1.77
CA PRO A 36 10.22 -17.63 -0.80
C PRO A 36 10.75 -17.73 0.65
N ASP A 37 12.07 -17.67 0.86
CA ASP A 37 12.76 -17.97 2.12
C ASP A 37 12.29 -17.11 3.31
N HIS A 38 11.83 -15.89 3.02
CA HIS A 38 11.40 -14.90 4.01
C HIS A 38 9.87 -14.77 4.11
N VAL A 39 9.13 -15.73 3.55
CA VAL A 39 7.67 -15.80 3.66
C VAL A 39 7.31 -17.09 4.41
N LYS A 40 6.81 -16.94 5.65
CA LYS A 40 6.56 -18.05 6.59
C LYS A 40 5.19 -17.92 7.24
N HIS A 41 4.52 -19.06 7.43
CA HIS A 41 3.21 -19.12 8.10
C HIS A 41 2.20 -18.10 7.57
N ALA A 42 2.21 -17.86 6.26
CA ALA A 42 1.36 -16.88 5.60
C ALA A 42 0.20 -17.55 4.86
N GLN A 43 -1.01 -17.02 4.98
CA GLN A 43 -2.16 -17.50 4.24
C GLN A 43 -2.58 -16.46 3.20
N PHE A 44 -2.74 -16.91 1.96
CA PHE A 44 -3.06 -16.06 0.81
C PHE A 44 -4.46 -16.37 0.28
N SER A 45 -5.20 -15.32 -0.06
CA SER A 45 -6.50 -15.46 -0.70
C SER A 45 -6.82 -14.27 -1.62
N GLY A 46 -7.63 -14.53 -2.65
CA GLY A 46 -7.91 -13.51 -3.66
C GLY A 46 -6.69 -13.16 -4.52
N GLN A 47 -6.60 -11.92 -4.98
CA GLN A 47 -5.46 -11.45 -5.79
C GLN A 47 -4.31 -11.02 -4.89
N ILE A 48 -3.14 -11.65 -5.04
CA ILE A 48 -1.96 -11.33 -4.24
C ILE A 48 -0.80 -10.99 -5.15
N GLU A 49 -0.13 -9.88 -4.86
CA GLU A 49 1.12 -9.48 -5.51
C GLU A 49 2.20 -9.28 -4.45
N LEU A 50 3.35 -9.96 -4.59
CA LEU A 50 4.47 -9.85 -3.65
C LEU A 50 5.72 -9.26 -4.31
N GLY A 51 6.29 -8.23 -3.68
CA GLY A 51 7.58 -7.66 -4.01
C GLY A 51 8.76 -8.53 -3.56
N LEU A 52 9.95 -7.94 -3.54
CA LEU A 52 11.18 -8.61 -3.12
C LEU A 52 11.44 -8.41 -1.62
N PHE A 53 11.97 -9.43 -0.95
CA PHE A 53 12.35 -9.37 0.46
C PHE A 53 13.85 -9.61 0.57
N GLU A 54 14.66 -8.56 0.41
CA GLU A 54 16.13 -8.65 0.34
C GLU A 54 16.85 -7.84 1.41
N LYS A 55 16.15 -6.85 1.98
CA LYS A 55 16.75 -5.89 2.90
C LYS A 55 16.71 -6.38 4.33
N GLU A 56 17.81 -6.11 5.04
CA GLU A 56 17.87 -6.13 6.49
C GLU A 56 17.78 -4.72 7.06
N PHE A 57 17.08 -4.60 8.18
CA PHE A 57 16.87 -3.36 8.91
C PHE A 57 17.56 -3.44 10.27
N ALA A 58 18.40 -2.45 10.56
CA ALA A 58 18.94 -2.24 11.89
C ALA A 58 17.90 -1.48 12.73
N LEU A 59 17.38 -2.14 13.76
CA LEU A 59 16.42 -1.60 14.70
C LEU A 59 17.12 -1.09 15.96
N ALA A 60 16.42 -0.26 16.72
CA ALA A 60 16.90 0.21 18.02
C ALA A 60 17.29 -0.97 18.93
N GLY A 61 18.37 -0.82 19.67
CA GLY A 61 18.94 -1.90 20.50
C GLY A 61 19.87 -2.86 19.76
N GLY A 62 20.22 -2.57 18.50
CA GLY A 62 21.17 -3.39 17.72
C GLY A 62 20.58 -4.66 17.13
N LEU A 63 19.25 -4.79 17.16
CA LEU A 63 18.54 -5.91 16.55
C LEU A 63 18.54 -5.75 15.02
N ILE A 64 18.91 -6.81 14.31
CA ILE A 64 18.80 -6.89 12.86
C ILE A 64 17.54 -7.68 12.53
N LYS A 65 16.71 -7.13 11.63
CA LYS A 65 15.48 -7.77 11.17
C LYS A 65 15.45 -7.82 9.65
N HIS A 66 15.19 -8.99 9.10
CA HIS A 66 15.05 -9.16 7.67
C HIS A 66 13.62 -8.79 7.22
N ALA A 67 13.49 -8.20 6.03
CA ALA A 67 12.20 -8.04 5.35
C ALA A 67 11.52 -9.40 5.13
N GLY A 68 10.20 -9.45 5.17
CA GLY A 68 9.46 -10.69 4.99
C GLY A 68 8.05 -10.66 5.55
N ILE A 69 7.35 -11.76 5.36
CA ILE A 69 6.01 -11.99 5.89
C ILE A 69 6.11 -13.19 6.84
N ASN A 70 5.71 -13.00 8.09
CA ASN A 70 5.70 -14.06 9.09
C ASN A 70 4.41 -14.04 9.91
N HIS A 71 3.64 -15.12 9.87
CA HIS A 71 2.39 -15.24 10.64
C HIS A 71 1.38 -14.14 10.28
N ALA A 72 0.82 -14.23 9.07
CA ALA A 72 -0.16 -13.28 8.57
C ALA A 72 -1.15 -13.90 7.59
N VAL A 73 -2.36 -13.35 7.52
CA VAL A 73 -3.36 -13.69 6.50
C VAL A 73 -3.55 -12.48 5.60
N LEU A 74 -3.35 -12.64 4.29
CA LEU A 74 -3.51 -11.58 3.31
C LEU A 74 -4.65 -11.92 2.33
N HIS A 75 -5.54 -10.97 2.11
CA HIS A 75 -6.66 -11.07 1.18
C HIS A 75 -6.67 -9.88 0.21
N ASN A 76 -6.62 -10.10 -1.10
CA ASN A 76 -6.62 -9.01 -2.10
C ASN A 76 -5.59 -7.91 -1.79
N CYS A 77 -4.32 -8.28 -1.68
CA CYS A 77 -3.26 -7.38 -1.23
C CYS A 77 -2.11 -7.32 -2.23
N THR A 78 -1.60 -6.12 -2.46
CA THR A 78 -0.31 -5.89 -3.14
C THR A 78 0.71 -5.49 -2.07
N VAL A 79 1.79 -6.24 -1.94
CA VAL A 79 2.87 -6.02 -0.98
C VAL A 79 4.11 -5.54 -1.74
N GLY A 80 4.60 -4.36 -1.41
CA GLY A 80 5.81 -3.77 -2.00
C GLY A 80 7.11 -4.50 -1.64
N ASP A 81 8.22 -3.93 -2.09
CA ASP A 81 9.55 -4.43 -1.77
C ASP A 81 9.93 -4.13 -0.31
N ASN A 82 10.65 -5.05 0.30
CA ASN A 82 11.29 -4.93 1.61
C ASN A 82 10.31 -4.61 2.75
N VAL A 83 9.07 -5.08 2.64
CA VAL A 83 8.07 -4.93 3.70
C VAL A 83 8.33 -5.96 4.81
N VAL A 84 8.11 -5.55 6.05
CA VAL A 84 8.05 -6.42 7.22
C VAL A 84 6.58 -6.53 7.65
N ILE A 85 5.98 -7.71 7.46
CA ILE A 85 4.64 -8.04 7.97
C ILE A 85 4.78 -9.18 8.97
N GLU A 86 4.52 -8.92 10.24
CA GLU A 86 4.66 -9.94 11.28
C GLU A 86 3.50 -9.94 12.27
N ASN A 87 3.06 -11.14 12.67
CA ASN A 87 2.08 -11.33 13.75
C ASN A 87 0.78 -10.56 13.52
N VAL A 88 0.19 -10.71 12.33
CA VAL A 88 -1.18 -10.26 12.05
C VAL A 88 -2.13 -11.33 12.58
N GLN A 89 -2.86 -11.04 13.66
CA GLN A 89 -3.65 -12.05 14.37
C GLN A 89 -4.86 -12.54 13.56
N ASN A 90 -5.51 -11.63 12.84
CA ASN A 90 -6.64 -11.95 11.98
C ASN A 90 -6.25 -11.83 10.50
N TYR A 91 -6.30 -10.65 9.88
CA TYR A 91 -5.98 -10.52 8.46
C TYR A 91 -5.70 -9.07 8.02
N ILE A 92 -5.04 -8.94 6.87
CA ILE A 92 -4.99 -7.73 6.07
C ILE A 92 -5.81 -7.93 4.81
N ALA A 93 -6.75 -7.02 4.51
CA ALA A 93 -7.61 -7.12 3.33
C ALA A 93 -7.68 -5.82 2.52
N ASN A 94 -7.68 -5.96 1.19
CA ASN A 94 -7.94 -4.88 0.22
C ASN A 94 -6.96 -3.70 0.36
N TYR A 95 -5.66 -4.01 0.47
CA TYR A 95 -4.62 -3.01 0.73
C TYR A 95 -3.47 -3.08 -0.27
N THR A 96 -2.96 -1.92 -0.65
CA THR A 96 -1.65 -1.78 -1.30
C THR A 96 -0.66 -1.30 -0.25
N ILE A 97 0.27 -2.17 0.12
CA ILE A 97 1.31 -1.88 1.11
C ILE A 97 2.56 -1.42 0.35
N GLY A 98 3.02 -0.21 0.67
CA GLY A 98 4.19 0.39 0.03
C GLY A 98 5.50 -0.28 0.43
N ASN A 99 6.57 0.07 -0.27
CA ASN A 99 7.91 -0.43 0.02
C ASN A 99 8.39 -0.02 1.42
N ASP A 100 9.31 -0.79 2.00
CA ASP A 100 9.97 -0.50 3.29
C ASP A 100 9.00 -0.26 4.46
N CYS A 101 7.77 -0.77 4.36
CA CYS A 101 6.75 -0.64 5.40
C CYS A 101 6.92 -1.68 6.52
N PHE A 102 6.56 -1.29 7.74
CA PHE A 102 6.57 -2.16 8.93
C PHE A 102 5.15 -2.29 9.46
N ILE A 103 4.62 -3.51 9.45
CA ILE A 103 3.31 -3.87 10.00
C ILE A 103 3.55 -5.02 10.96
N GLN A 104 3.46 -4.77 12.26
CA GLN A 104 3.79 -5.76 13.28
C GLN A 104 2.77 -5.74 14.42
N ASN A 105 2.38 -6.93 14.88
CA ASN A 105 1.51 -7.10 16.05
C ASN A 105 0.18 -6.33 15.93
N VAL A 106 -0.47 -6.49 14.78
CA VAL A 106 -1.78 -5.89 14.49
C VAL A 106 -2.84 -6.98 14.50
N ASP A 107 -4.07 -6.61 14.86
CA ASP A 107 -5.19 -7.57 14.82
C ASP A 107 -5.76 -7.69 13.40
N VAL A 108 -6.41 -6.63 12.92
CA VAL A 108 -7.01 -6.53 11.58
C VAL A 108 -6.61 -5.21 10.91
N ILE A 109 -6.28 -5.26 9.61
CA ILE A 109 -6.18 -4.07 8.75
C ILE A 109 -7.05 -4.33 7.52
N MET A 110 -8.15 -3.61 7.36
CA MET A 110 -9.04 -3.85 6.22
C MET A 110 -9.66 -2.58 5.68
N VAL A 111 -9.97 -2.62 4.39
CA VAL A 111 -10.90 -1.69 3.76
C VAL A 111 -12.13 -2.44 3.30
N ASP A 112 -13.29 -1.87 3.62
CA ASP A 112 -14.59 -2.33 3.13
C ASP A 112 -15.19 -1.25 2.21
N GLY A 113 -15.55 -1.66 0.98
CA GLY A 113 -16.06 -0.77 -0.06
C GLY A 113 -15.01 0.12 -0.73
N VAL A 114 -15.51 1.07 -1.53
CA VAL A 114 -14.69 2.05 -2.27
C VAL A 114 -14.24 3.15 -1.32
N THR A 115 -12.95 3.50 -1.34
CA THR A 115 -12.39 4.56 -0.50
C THR A 115 -11.31 5.33 -1.25
N ARG A 116 -11.21 6.63 -0.96
CA ARG A 116 -10.21 7.53 -1.54
C ARG A 116 -8.92 7.60 -0.72
N PHE A 117 -8.85 6.90 0.43
CA PHE A 117 -7.74 6.98 1.39
C PHE A 117 -7.34 8.43 1.77
N GLY A 118 -8.34 9.31 1.90
CA GLY A 118 -8.12 10.73 2.23
C GLY A 118 -7.80 11.64 1.05
N ASN A 119 -7.66 11.10 -0.17
CA ASN A 119 -7.60 11.94 -1.38
C ASN A 119 -8.92 12.70 -1.56
N GLY A 120 -8.82 13.99 -1.85
CA GLY A 120 -9.95 14.91 -1.98
C GLY A 120 -10.39 15.54 -0.66
N VAL A 121 -9.79 15.20 0.49
CA VAL A 121 -10.13 15.85 1.77
C VAL A 121 -9.69 17.31 1.72
N GLU A 122 -10.60 18.22 2.07
CA GLU A 122 -10.31 19.64 2.20
C GLU A 122 -9.51 19.91 3.48
N VAL A 123 -8.36 20.59 3.35
CA VAL A 123 -7.54 21.02 4.49
C VAL A 123 -7.29 22.52 4.44
N CYS A 124 -7.34 23.13 5.63
CA CYS A 124 -7.01 24.54 5.82
C CYS A 124 -5.50 24.74 5.75
N VAL A 125 -5.02 25.46 4.75
CA VAL A 125 -3.59 25.76 4.57
C VAL A 125 -3.19 27.16 5.05
N LEU A 126 -4.17 28.02 5.36
CA LEU A 126 -3.98 29.40 5.81
C LEU A 126 -4.99 29.72 6.94
N ASN A 127 -4.56 29.47 8.18
CA ASN A 127 -5.41 29.46 9.37
C ASN A 127 -6.06 30.82 9.70
N GLU A 128 -5.60 31.93 9.14
CA GLU A 128 -6.21 33.26 9.39
C GLU A 128 -7.36 33.62 8.44
N THR A 129 -7.56 32.86 7.36
CA THR A 129 -8.57 33.15 6.33
C THR A 129 -9.34 31.89 6.02
N GLY A 130 -10.51 31.73 6.64
CA GLY A 130 -11.49 30.74 6.21
C GLY A 130 -11.85 30.92 4.73
N GLY A 131 -12.34 29.85 4.10
CA GLY A 131 -12.14 29.71 2.67
C GLY A 131 -10.70 29.21 2.43
N ARG A 132 -10.04 29.43 1.31
CA ARG A 132 -8.67 28.94 1.02
C ARG A 132 -8.32 27.47 1.33
N GLU A 133 -9.29 26.59 1.55
CA GLU A 133 -9.07 25.16 1.70
C GLU A 133 -8.49 24.56 0.41
N VAL A 134 -7.59 23.59 0.56
CA VAL A 134 -7.00 22.82 -0.54
C VAL A 134 -7.43 21.37 -0.41
N HIS A 135 -7.86 20.74 -1.51
CA HIS A 135 -8.14 19.31 -1.50
C HIS A 135 -6.81 18.55 -1.62
N ILE A 136 -6.42 17.84 -0.56
CA ILE A 136 -5.19 17.05 -0.57
C ILE A 136 -5.32 15.82 -1.45
N ASN A 137 -4.24 15.48 -2.12
CA ASN A 137 -4.06 14.18 -2.75
C ASN A 137 -2.57 13.86 -2.82
N ASP A 138 -2.23 12.59 -3.00
CA ASP A 138 -0.85 12.10 -3.10
C ASP A 138 -0.04 12.69 -4.27
N LYS A 139 -0.71 13.35 -5.25
CA LYS A 139 -0.08 14.06 -6.38
C LYS A 139 -0.11 15.58 -6.24
N LEU A 140 -0.56 16.11 -5.10
CA LEU A 140 -0.66 17.55 -4.89
C LEU A 140 0.74 18.17 -4.86
N SER A 141 1.01 19.09 -5.79
CA SER A 141 2.24 19.87 -5.80
C SER A 141 2.07 21.21 -5.07
N ALA A 142 3.18 21.76 -4.55
CA ALA A 142 3.19 23.08 -3.91
C ALA A 142 2.69 24.19 -4.85
N HIS A 143 3.05 24.13 -6.14
CA HIS A 143 2.58 25.08 -7.16
C HIS A 143 1.06 25.00 -7.34
N PHE A 144 0.52 23.78 -7.43
CA PHE A 144 -0.92 23.58 -7.55
C PHE A 144 -1.64 24.10 -6.30
N ALA A 145 -1.16 23.75 -5.10
CA ALA A 145 -1.72 24.22 -3.84
C ALA A 145 -1.68 25.76 -3.71
N TYR A 146 -0.58 26.39 -4.13
CA TYR A 146 -0.42 27.85 -4.13
C TYR A 146 -1.45 28.52 -5.05
N ILE A 147 -1.58 28.02 -6.29
CA ILE A 147 -2.56 28.57 -7.24
C ILE A 147 -3.98 28.38 -6.71
N TYR A 148 -4.29 27.19 -6.20
CA TYR A 148 -5.61 26.81 -5.71
C TYR A 148 -6.04 27.63 -4.48
N SER A 149 -5.12 27.88 -3.55
CA SER A 149 -5.41 28.63 -2.32
C SER A 149 -5.47 30.15 -2.52
N LEU A 150 -4.58 30.74 -3.32
CA LEU A 150 -4.44 32.20 -3.42
C LEU A 150 -5.21 32.84 -4.58
N TYR A 151 -5.44 32.12 -5.69
CA TYR A 151 -6.14 32.67 -6.87
C TYR A 151 -7.64 32.37 -6.86
N ARG A 152 -8.25 32.28 -5.67
CA ARG A 152 -9.67 31.92 -5.51
C ARG A 152 -10.65 32.90 -6.20
N HIS A 153 -10.22 34.13 -6.44
CA HIS A 153 -10.97 35.13 -7.20
C HIS A 153 -11.16 34.76 -8.70
N ARG A 154 -10.57 33.66 -9.16
CA ARG A 154 -10.75 33.10 -10.51
C ARG A 154 -11.63 31.84 -10.44
N PRO A 155 -12.96 31.96 -10.37
CA PRO A 155 -13.86 30.83 -10.09
C PRO A 155 -13.73 29.71 -11.13
N VAL A 156 -13.64 30.06 -12.42
CA VAL A 156 -13.49 29.09 -13.51
C VAL A 156 -12.21 28.25 -13.36
N LEU A 157 -11.11 28.86 -12.91
CA LEU A 157 -9.85 28.15 -12.67
C LEU A 157 -9.99 27.16 -11.51
N ILE A 158 -10.57 27.61 -10.40
CA ILE A 158 -10.78 26.78 -9.21
C ILE A 158 -11.69 25.60 -9.50
N GLU A 159 -12.80 25.81 -10.24
CA GLU A 159 -13.69 24.73 -10.65
C GLU A 159 -12.97 23.70 -11.52
N LYS A 160 -12.17 24.13 -12.51
CA LYS A 160 -11.39 23.21 -13.35
C LYS A 160 -10.35 22.45 -12.54
N MET A 161 -9.67 23.11 -11.60
CA MET A 161 -8.71 22.46 -10.70
C MET A 161 -9.40 21.45 -9.78
N LYS A 162 -10.58 21.76 -9.24
CA LYS A 162 -11.37 20.83 -8.42
C LYS A 162 -11.80 19.60 -9.24
N ALA A 163 -12.29 19.80 -10.47
CA ALA A 163 -12.65 18.70 -11.36
C ALA A 163 -11.48 17.75 -11.67
N ILE A 164 -10.25 18.27 -11.77
CA ILE A 164 -9.03 17.43 -11.93
C ILE A 164 -8.81 16.56 -10.69
N ILE A 165 -9.01 17.12 -9.49
CA ILE A 165 -8.86 16.40 -8.22
C ILE A 165 -9.97 15.35 -8.09
N ASP A 166 -11.22 15.71 -8.34
CA ASP A 166 -12.37 14.80 -8.24
C ASP A 166 -12.20 13.62 -9.20
N PHE A 167 -11.85 13.89 -10.46
CA PHE A 167 -11.57 12.85 -11.46
C PHE A 167 -10.45 11.91 -11.00
N TYR A 168 -9.41 12.43 -10.34
CA TYR A 168 -8.34 11.61 -9.80
C TYR A 168 -8.81 10.75 -8.61
N CYS A 169 -9.58 11.34 -7.71
CA CYS A 169 -10.09 10.66 -6.52
C CYS A 169 -11.06 9.53 -6.87
N ASP A 170 -11.85 9.68 -7.93
CA ASP A 170 -12.83 8.67 -8.38
C ASP A 170 -12.20 7.53 -9.21
N LYS A 171 -10.92 7.64 -9.56
CA LYS A 171 -10.20 6.60 -10.30
C LYS A 171 -9.73 5.45 -9.39
N HIS A 172 -9.63 5.69 -8.09
CA HIS A 172 -9.08 4.80 -7.08
C HIS A 172 -10.19 4.29 -6.15
#